data_AF-A0A7X3WIJ2-F1
#
_entry.id   AF-A0A7X3WIJ2-F1
#
_cell.length_a   1.000
_cell.length_b   1.000
_cell.length_c   1.000
_cell.angle_alpha   90.00
_cell.angle_beta   90.00
_cell.angle_gamma   90.00
#
_symmetry.space_group_name_H-M   'P 1'
#
loop_
_entity.id
_entity.type
_entity.pdbx_description
1 polymer ?
#
loop_
_entity_poly.entity_id
_entity_poly.type
_entity_poly.pdbx_seq_one_letter_code
_entity_poly.pdbx_strand_id
1 'polypeptide(L)'
;MSDNSKSLYNFGGITAVISGLAMIFLGYWFTFESDKLNEAMHGVGVVTTILLVPTIIATTILLIKDAKNGTLLGIGFATIWIIFELLAHSLQTAPLKEIGVVIAAETAIGTAIESVWLSLVEAMTLIGLFFFVISAVFYGISMHKWGNTISAILFFLTAIASIPTFFGVEFDLHLFIRGITFLFLGGVLIQAQGDSIEEIWES
;
A
#
# COMPACT_ATOMS: atom_id res chain seq x y z
N MET A 1 3.78 27.52 2.34
CA MET A 1 3.16 26.46 3.18
C MET A 1 3.09 26.92 4.63
N SER A 2 1.96 26.70 5.33
CA SER A 2 1.89 26.90 6.78
C SER A 2 2.72 25.84 7.52
N ASP A 3 3.29 26.17 8.68
CA ASP A 3 4.10 25.24 9.48
C ASP A 3 3.37 23.92 9.82
N ASN A 4 2.04 23.99 9.97
CA ASN A 4 1.21 22.80 10.21
C ASN A 4 1.24 21.82 9.03
N SER A 5 1.36 22.30 7.78
CA SER A 5 1.44 21.42 6.60
C SER A 5 2.81 20.73 6.50
N LYS A 6 3.88 21.44 6.88
CA LYS A 6 5.24 20.88 6.91
C LYS A 6 5.38 19.79 7.96
N SER A 7 4.84 20.04 9.15
CA SER A 7 4.82 19.05 10.25
C SER A 7 4.04 17.79 9.86
N LEU A 8 2.88 17.97 9.21
CA LEU A 8 2.05 16.86 8.74
C LEU A 8 2.73 16.00 7.67
N TYR A 9 3.37 16.62 6.68
CA TYR A 9 4.09 15.89 5.63
C TYR A 9 5.30 15.14 6.18
N ASN A 10 6.05 15.75 7.10
CA ASN A 10 7.15 15.07 7.77
C ASN A 10 6.65 13.86 8.58
N PHE A 11 5.59 14.05 9.37
CA PHE A 11 5.03 12.97 10.17
C PHE A 11 4.49 11.83 9.30
N GLY A 12 3.66 12.14 8.30
CA GLY A 12 3.15 11.14 7.35
C GLY A 12 4.24 10.46 6.53
N GLY A 13 5.33 11.18 6.25
CA GLY A 13 6.49 10.64 5.54
C GLY A 13 7.31 9.66 6.39
N ILE A 14 7.61 10.03 7.64
CA ILE A 14 8.31 9.16 8.59
C ILE A 14 7.49 7.89 8.87
N THR A 15 6.18 8.00 9.09
CA THR A 15 5.34 6.83 9.35
C THR A 15 5.24 5.91 8.13
N ALA A 16 5.26 6.47 6.92
CA ALA A 16 5.33 5.69 5.69
C ALA A 16 6.67 4.94 5.58
N VAL A 17 7.80 5.60 5.86
CA VAL A 17 9.12 4.94 5.83
C VAL A 17 9.20 3.80 6.83
N ILE A 18 8.77 4.03 8.08
CA ILE A 18 8.76 3.00 9.13
C ILE A 18 7.86 1.83 8.72
N SER A 19 6.67 2.12 8.18
CA SER A 19 5.75 1.08 7.70
C SER A 19 6.34 0.29 6.54
N GLY A 20 7.02 0.97 5.62
CA GLY A 20 7.65 0.36 4.46
C GLY A 20 8.76 -0.61 4.85
N LEU A 21 9.64 -0.19 5.77
CA LEU A 21 10.69 -1.06 6.32
C LEU A 21 10.10 -2.27 7.06
N ALA A 22 9.08 -2.06 7.89
CA ALA A 22 8.40 -3.13 8.60
C ALA A 22 7.77 -4.16 7.65
N MET A 23 7.15 -3.71 6.55
CA MET A 23 6.56 -4.60 5.55
C MET A 23 7.60 -5.36 4.71
N ILE A 24 8.73 -4.74 4.36
CA ILE A 24 9.85 -5.45 3.70
C ILE A 24 10.42 -6.52 4.63
N PHE A 25 10.63 -6.17 5.89
CA PHE A 25 11.12 -7.10 6.89
C PHE A 25 10.14 -8.27 7.12
N LEU A 26 8.85 -7.98 7.21
CA LEU A 26 7.79 -9.00 7.28
C LEU A 26 7.75 -9.88 6.04
N GLY A 27 7.84 -9.31 4.84
CA GLY A 27 7.86 -10.07 3.58
C GLY A 27 9.05 -11.02 3.51
N TYR A 28 10.24 -10.55 3.91
CA TYR A 28 11.42 -11.38 4.06
C TYR A 28 11.18 -12.52 5.05
N TRP A 29 10.65 -12.20 6.23
CA TRP A 29 10.37 -13.20 7.25
C TRP A 29 9.33 -14.24 6.80
N PHE A 30 8.27 -13.82 6.12
CA PHE A 30 7.21 -14.70 5.58
C PHE A 30 7.77 -15.70 4.56
N THR A 31 8.72 -15.25 3.73
CA THR A 31 9.33 -16.07 2.68
C THR A 31 10.26 -17.16 3.24
N PHE A 32 10.83 -16.96 4.43
CA PHE A 32 11.88 -17.83 4.97
C PHE A 32 11.53 -18.54 6.29
N GLU A 33 10.53 -18.09 7.06
CA GLU A 33 10.20 -18.64 8.39
C GLU A 33 8.68 -18.64 8.71
N SER A 34 7.84 -19.22 7.82
CA SER A 34 6.36 -19.20 7.92
C SER A 34 5.76 -19.78 9.21
N ASP A 35 6.41 -20.77 9.83
CA ASP A 35 5.72 -21.63 10.81
C ASP A 35 5.85 -21.18 12.27
N LYS A 36 6.64 -20.13 12.57
CA LYS A 36 7.05 -19.86 13.98
C LYS A 36 6.42 -18.63 14.65
N LEU A 37 5.71 -17.75 13.94
CA LEU A 37 5.40 -16.39 14.47
C LEU A 37 4.03 -15.79 14.10
N ASN A 38 3.03 -16.62 13.79
CA ASN A 38 1.71 -16.16 13.29
C ASN A 38 1.07 -15.00 14.10
N GLU A 39 1.12 -15.04 15.44
CA GLU A 39 0.55 -13.99 16.30
C GLU A 39 1.35 -12.67 16.28
N ALA A 40 2.69 -12.75 16.31
CA ALA A 40 3.54 -11.56 16.22
C ALA A 40 3.39 -10.87 14.86
N MET A 41 3.18 -11.66 13.80
CA MET A 41 3.00 -11.17 12.44
C MET A 41 1.66 -10.45 12.27
N HIS A 42 0.59 -10.94 12.90
CA HIS A 42 -0.68 -10.22 12.98
C HIS A 42 -0.50 -8.87 13.71
N GLY A 43 0.19 -8.87 14.85
CA GLY A 43 0.47 -7.65 15.62
C GLY A 43 1.25 -6.59 14.83
N VAL A 44 2.29 -7.00 14.10
CA VAL A 44 3.05 -6.07 13.24
C VAL A 44 2.18 -5.57 12.09
N GLY A 45 1.35 -6.42 11.47
CA GLY A 45 0.37 -6.04 10.45
C GLY A 45 -0.57 -4.91 10.91
N VAL A 46 -1.13 -5.05 12.12
CA VAL A 46 -1.99 -4.03 12.74
C VAL A 46 -1.21 -2.74 13.03
N VAL A 47 0.01 -2.83 13.56
CA VAL A 47 0.84 -1.65 13.83
C VAL A 47 1.19 -0.91 12.53
N THR A 48 1.58 -1.62 11.48
CA THR A 48 1.80 -1.01 10.16
C THR A 48 0.54 -0.32 9.66
N THR A 49 -0.62 -0.96 9.79
CA THR A 49 -1.92 -0.39 9.38
C THR A 49 -2.22 0.93 10.11
N ILE A 50 -1.95 1.02 11.42
CA ILE A 50 -2.13 2.26 12.20
C ILE A 50 -1.16 3.35 11.72
N LEU A 51 0.09 2.98 11.46
CA LEU A 51 1.12 3.89 10.96
C LEU A 51 0.84 4.42 9.55
N LEU A 52 -0.07 3.79 8.79
CA LEU A 52 -0.49 4.28 7.47
C LEU A 52 -1.51 5.41 7.53
N VAL A 53 -2.26 5.57 8.63
CA VAL A 53 -3.30 6.61 8.74
C VAL A 53 -2.74 8.02 8.53
N PRO A 54 -1.63 8.43 9.19
CA PRO A 54 -1.05 9.75 8.96
C PRO A 54 -0.53 9.94 7.53
N THR A 55 -0.01 8.87 6.93
CA THR A 55 0.45 8.86 5.53
C THR A 55 -0.71 9.12 4.58
N ILE A 56 -1.86 8.48 4.76
CA ILE A 56 -3.06 8.70 3.94
C ILE A 56 -3.55 10.15 4.08
N ILE A 57 -3.62 10.67 5.31
CA ILE A 57 -4.07 12.04 5.57
C ILE A 57 -3.14 13.05 4.89
N ALA A 58 -1.82 12.90 5.07
CA ALA A 58 -0.82 13.76 4.46
C ALA A 58 -0.87 13.72 2.93
N THR A 59 -1.00 12.51 2.37
CA THR A 59 -1.07 12.28 0.92
C THR A 59 -2.35 12.86 0.31
N THR A 60 -3.48 12.72 1.01
CA THR A 60 -4.77 13.29 0.59
C THR A 60 -4.72 14.82 0.56
N ILE A 61 -4.10 15.44 1.57
CA ILE A 61 -3.94 16.89 1.63
C ILE A 61 -3.01 17.39 0.51
N LEU A 62 -1.95 16.65 0.19
CA LEU A 62 -1.07 16.94 -0.94
C LEU A 62 -1.84 16.88 -2.27
N LEU A 63 -2.68 15.86 -2.47
CA LEU A 63 -3.53 15.74 -3.65
C LEU A 63 -4.51 16.90 -3.81
N ILE A 64 -5.17 17.30 -2.72
CA ILE A 64 -6.15 18.40 -2.75
C ILE A 64 -5.47 19.73 -3.12
N LYS A 65 -4.21 19.93 -2.72
CA LYS A 65 -3.49 21.20 -2.96
C LYS A 65 -2.90 21.30 -4.36
N ASP A 66 -2.32 20.23 -4.89
CA ASP A 66 -1.43 20.33 -6.06
C ASP A 66 -1.86 19.52 -7.28
N ALA A 67 -3.11 19.02 -7.37
CA ALA A 67 -3.59 18.16 -8.47
C ALA A 67 -3.53 18.81 -9.88
N LYS A 68 -2.36 18.81 -10.53
CA LYS A 68 -2.18 19.30 -11.90
C LYS A 68 -1.32 18.38 -12.81
N ASN A 69 -0.45 17.52 -12.26
CA ASN A 69 0.55 16.77 -13.05
C ASN A 69 0.43 15.24 -12.93
N GLY A 70 1.01 14.49 -13.89
CA GLY A 70 0.99 13.02 -13.95
C GLY A 70 1.54 12.30 -12.70
N THR A 71 2.45 12.93 -11.95
CA THR A 71 2.90 12.40 -10.67
C THR A 71 1.81 12.40 -9.60
N LEU A 72 0.93 13.40 -9.61
CA LEU A 72 -0.19 13.46 -8.66
C LEU A 72 -1.26 12.42 -8.98
N LEU A 73 -1.38 11.97 -10.25
CA LEU A 73 -2.17 10.78 -10.58
C LEU A 73 -1.59 9.53 -9.91
N GLY A 74 -0.27 9.34 -9.93
CA GLY A 74 0.42 8.26 -9.20
C GLY A 74 0.15 8.30 -7.69
N ILE A 75 0.16 9.50 -7.09
CA ILE A 75 -0.20 9.74 -5.68
C ILE A 75 -1.68 9.42 -5.40
N GLY A 76 -2.58 9.78 -6.31
CA GLY A 76 -4.00 9.48 -6.23
C GLY A 76 -4.27 7.98 -6.20
N PHE A 77 -3.67 7.26 -7.15
CA PHE A 77 -3.78 5.80 -7.21
C PHE A 77 -3.11 5.11 -6.03
N ALA A 78 -1.98 5.63 -5.51
CA ALA A 78 -1.37 5.13 -4.29
C ALA A 78 -2.31 5.29 -3.09
N THR A 79 -2.97 6.44 -2.96
CA THR A 79 -3.91 6.69 -1.86
C THR A 79 -5.10 5.74 -1.92
N ILE A 80 -5.69 5.58 -3.11
CA ILE A 80 -6.80 4.64 -3.34
C ILE A 80 -6.37 3.21 -3.06
N TRP A 81 -5.19 2.82 -3.54
CA TRP A 81 -4.61 1.51 -3.26
C TRP A 81 -4.47 1.26 -1.76
N ILE A 82 -3.89 2.20 -1.00
CA ILE A 82 -3.74 2.07 0.45
C ILE A 82 -5.11 1.90 1.13
N ILE A 83 -6.14 2.63 0.69
CA ILE A 83 -7.50 2.49 1.23
C ILE A 83 -8.05 1.08 0.98
N PHE A 84 -7.96 0.58 -0.26
CA PHE A 84 -8.43 -0.78 -0.58
C PHE A 84 -7.65 -1.85 0.16
N GLU A 85 -6.36 -1.64 0.35
CA GLU A 85 -5.49 -2.52 1.12
C GLU A 85 -5.89 -2.57 2.60
N LEU A 86 -6.14 -1.41 3.21
CA LEU A 86 -6.65 -1.33 4.59
C LEU A 86 -8.01 -2.03 4.73
N LEU A 87 -8.90 -1.86 3.75
CA LEU A 87 -10.19 -2.54 3.73
C LEU A 87 -10.01 -4.06 3.58
N ALA A 88 -9.17 -4.53 2.66
CA ALA A 88 -8.86 -5.93 2.46
C ALA A 88 -8.29 -6.57 3.73
N HIS A 89 -7.32 -5.91 4.37
CA HIS A 89 -6.73 -6.38 5.63
C HIS A 89 -7.77 -6.41 6.75
N SER A 90 -8.57 -5.35 6.91
CA SER A 90 -9.63 -5.29 7.92
C SER A 90 -10.69 -6.39 7.72
N LEU A 91 -10.98 -6.78 6.47
CA LEU A 91 -11.86 -7.91 6.15
C LEU A 91 -11.22 -9.26 6.48
N GLN A 92 -9.91 -9.42 6.27
CA GLN A 92 -9.20 -10.64 6.65
C GLN A 92 -9.17 -10.85 8.16
N THR A 93 -9.18 -9.76 8.93
CA THR A 93 -9.09 -9.76 10.40
C THR A 93 -10.44 -9.52 11.09
N ALA A 94 -11.54 -9.43 10.34
CA ALA A 94 -12.84 -9.12 10.91
C ALA A 94 -13.37 -10.32 11.73
N PRO A 95 -14.03 -10.08 12.89
CA PRO A 95 -14.67 -11.13 13.68
C PRO A 95 -15.71 -11.94 12.89
N LEU A 96 -16.30 -11.33 11.86
CA LEU A 96 -17.25 -11.96 10.93
C LEU A 96 -16.65 -13.15 10.17
N LYS A 97 -15.34 -13.15 9.89
CA LYS A 97 -14.66 -14.29 9.26
C LYS A 97 -14.69 -15.51 10.17
N GLU A 98 -14.28 -15.34 11.43
CA GLU A 98 -14.26 -16.41 12.44
C GLU A 98 -15.68 -16.93 12.72
N ILE A 99 -16.67 -16.04 12.80
CA ILE A 99 -18.08 -16.43 12.95
C ILE A 99 -18.55 -17.22 11.73
N GLY A 100 -18.15 -16.80 10.51
CA GLY A 100 -18.45 -17.51 9.27
C GLY A 100 -17.90 -18.94 9.26
N VAL A 101 -16.65 -19.11 9.65
CA VAL A 101 -15.98 -20.43 9.74
C VAL A 101 -16.69 -21.35 10.75
N VAL A 102 -17.05 -20.83 11.93
CA VAL A 102 -17.74 -21.61 12.96
C VAL A 102 -19.14 -22.05 12.51
N ILE A 103 -19.90 -21.16 11.85
CA ILE A 103 -21.25 -21.48 11.36
C ILE A 103 -21.21 -22.36 10.09
N ALA A 104 -20.16 -22.24 9.28
CA ALA A 104 -19.94 -23.04 8.06
C ALA A 104 -19.69 -24.51 8.35
N ALA A 105 -19.05 -24.82 9.49
CA ALA A 105 -18.85 -26.18 9.95
C ALA A 105 -20.17 -26.93 10.23
N GLU A 106 -21.27 -26.20 10.49
CA GLU A 106 -22.53 -26.78 10.95
C GLU A 106 -23.69 -26.60 9.95
N THR A 107 -23.60 -25.65 9.02
CA THR A 107 -24.74 -25.28 8.16
C THR A 107 -24.35 -24.90 6.74
N ALA A 108 -25.22 -25.23 5.77
CA ALA A 108 -25.07 -24.81 4.38
C ALA A 108 -25.09 -23.27 4.20
N ILE A 109 -25.79 -22.55 5.10
CA ILE A 109 -25.79 -21.09 5.13
C ILE A 109 -24.41 -20.56 5.53
N GLY A 110 -23.76 -21.18 6.50
CA GLY A 110 -22.40 -20.82 6.88
C GLY A 110 -21.40 -21.02 5.75
N THR A 111 -21.47 -22.15 5.01
CA THR A 111 -20.61 -22.38 3.83
C THR A 111 -20.79 -21.30 2.77
N ALA A 112 -22.03 -20.85 2.54
CA ALA A 112 -22.30 -19.76 1.60
C ALA A 112 -21.72 -18.42 2.09
N ILE A 113 -21.84 -18.12 3.39
CA ILE A 113 -21.27 -16.91 4.00
C ILE A 113 -19.74 -16.91 3.89
N GLU A 114 -19.09 -18.02 4.22
CA GLU A 114 -17.64 -18.18 4.12
C GLU A 114 -17.16 -18.04 2.67
N SER A 115 -17.83 -18.68 1.72
CA SER A 115 -17.48 -18.58 0.30
C SER A 115 -17.59 -17.15 -0.24
N VAL A 116 -18.68 -16.43 0.10
CA VAL A 116 -18.85 -15.02 -0.28
C VAL A 116 -17.77 -14.15 0.37
N TRP A 117 -17.43 -14.43 1.64
CA TRP A 117 -16.39 -13.69 2.36
C TRP A 117 -15.02 -13.86 1.73
N LEU A 118 -14.62 -15.10 1.41
CA LEU A 118 -13.35 -15.38 0.73
C LEU A 118 -13.27 -14.72 -0.64
N SER A 119 -14.37 -14.79 -1.40
CA SER A 119 -14.47 -14.13 -2.72
C SER A 119 -14.34 -12.61 -2.61
N LEU A 120 -14.91 -12.00 -1.57
CA LEU A 120 -14.79 -10.57 -1.31
C LEU A 120 -13.35 -10.18 -0.95
N VAL A 121 -12.69 -10.95 -0.08
CA VAL A 121 -11.29 -10.72 0.30
C VAL A 121 -10.36 -10.80 -0.91
N GLU A 122 -10.54 -11.82 -1.75
CA GLU A 122 -9.77 -12.00 -2.99
C GLU A 122 -10.02 -10.84 -3.96
N ALA A 123 -11.28 -10.47 -4.19
CA ALA A 123 -11.63 -9.35 -5.05
C ALA A 123 -11.01 -8.02 -4.58
N MET A 124 -11.06 -7.74 -3.27
CA MET A 124 -10.43 -6.54 -2.70
C MET A 124 -8.91 -6.55 -2.87
N THR A 125 -8.28 -7.72 -2.72
CA THR A 125 -6.83 -7.88 -2.92
C THR A 125 -6.43 -7.62 -4.38
N LEU A 126 -7.20 -8.17 -5.34
CA LEU A 126 -6.96 -7.95 -6.77
C LEU A 126 -7.21 -6.50 -7.19
N ILE A 127 -8.25 -5.85 -6.65
CA ILE A 127 -8.52 -4.42 -6.89
C ILE A 127 -7.38 -3.56 -6.32
N GLY A 128 -6.91 -3.88 -5.11
CA GLY A 128 -5.72 -3.25 -4.53
C GLY A 128 -4.52 -3.39 -5.46
N LEU A 129 -4.19 -4.61 -5.87
CA LEU A 129 -3.06 -4.89 -6.76
C LEU A 129 -3.15 -4.11 -8.08
N PHE A 130 -4.35 -4.01 -8.67
CA PHE A 130 -4.59 -3.22 -9.88
C PHE A 130 -4.23 -1.74 -9.69
N PHE A 131 -4.70 -1.13 -8.60
CA PHE A 131 -4.37 0.27 -8.31
C PHE A 131 -2.88 0.47 -7.99
N PHE A 132 -2.25 -0.51 -7.34
CA PHE A 132 -0.80 -0.51 -7.15
C PHE A 132 -0.07 -0.51 -8.50
N VAL A 133 -0.40 -1.40 -9.43
CA VAL A 133 0.23 -1.47 -10.76
C VAL A 133 0.11 -0.16 -11.50
N ILE A 134 -1.08 0.45 -11.47
CA ILE A 134 -1.32 1.76 -12.08
C ILE A 134 -0.45 2.84 -11.42
N SER A 135 -0.44 2.89 -10.08
CA SER A 135 0.38 3.84 -9.33
C SER A 135 1.87 3.68 -9.65
N ALA A 136 2.36 2.45 -9.67
CA ALA A 136 3.75 2.11 -10.00
C ALA A 136 4.12 2.57 -11.41
N VAL A 137 3.25 2.39 -12.41
CA VAL A 137 3.48 2.89 -13.77
C VAL A 137 3.56 4.41 -13.79
N PHE A 138 2.58 5.11 -13.22
CA PHE A 138 2.57 6.57 -13.22
C PHE A 138 3.75 7.17 -12.45
N TYR A 139 4.10 6.59 -11.30
CA TYR A 139 5.29 7.00 -10.57
C TYR A 139 6.58 6.66 -11.28
N GLY A 140 6.69 5.49 -11.91
CA GLY A 140 7.84 5.12 -12.72
C GLY A 140 8.11 6.15 -13.82
N ILE A 141 7.06 6.57 -14.52
CA ILE A 141 7.13 7.63 -15.54
C ILE A 141 7.63 8.95 -14.93
N SER A 142 7.07 9.35 -13.78
CA SER A 142 7.46 10.60 -13.11
C SER A 142 8.91 10.56 -12.61
N MET A 143 9.34 9.48 -11.98
CA MET A 143 10.70 9.30 -11.49
C MET A 143 11.73 9.34 -12.62
N HIS A 144 11.37 8.77 -13.78
CA HIS A 144 12.22 8.83 -14.96
C HIS A 144 12.39 10.27 -15.46
N LYS A 145 11.30 11.04 -15.51
CA LYS A 145 11.34 12.47 -15.89
C LYS A 145 12.19 13.30 -14.93
N TRP A 146 12.21 12.97 -13.64
CA TRP A 146 13.06 13.64 -12.65
C TRP A 146 14.51 13.17 -12.62
N GLY A 147 14.94 12.40 -13.62
CA GLY A 147 16.31 11.90 -13.73
C GLY A 147 16.62 10.72 -12.82
N ASN A 148 15.68 10.26 -11.99
CA ASN A 148 15.85 9.08 -11.16
C ASN A 148 15.43 7.80 -11.90
N THR A 149 16.25 7.44 -12.89
CA THR A 149 16.03 6.28 -13.78
C THR A 149 16.05 4.96 -13.02
N ILE A 150 16.86 4.84 -11.96
CA ILE A 150 16.93 3.60 -11.16
C ILE A 150 15.59 3.34 -10.47
N SER A 151 15.05 4.34 -9.76
CA SER A 151 13.74 4.21 -9.12
C SER A 151 12.61 3.99 -10.13
N ALA A 152 12.69 4.63 -11.30
CA ALA A 152 11.73 4.40 -12.37
C ALA A 152 11.71 2.93 -12.83
N ILE A 153 12.89 2.36 -13.08
CA ILE A 153 13.02 0.95 -13.47
C ILE A 153 12.48 0.04 -12.36
N LEU A 154 12.80 0.32 -11.10
CA LEU A 154 12.28 -0.46 -9.97
C LEU A 154 10.74 -0.45 -9.92
N PHE A 155 10.11 0.70 -10.17
CA PHE A 155 8.65 0.80 -10.25
C PHE A 155 8.04 0.05 -11.43
N PHE A 156 8.68 0.08 -12.60
CA PHE A 156 8.21 -0.72 -13.72
C PHE A 156 8.39 -2.22 -13.47
N LEU A 157 9.49 -2.62 -12.83
CA LEU A 157 9.73 -4.01 -12.46
C LEU A 157 8.70 -4.50 -11.43
N THR A 158 8.33 -3.71 -10.43
CA THR A 158 7.28 -4.10 -9.47
C THR A 158 5.91 -4.21 -10.12
N ALA A 159 5.58 -3.33 -11.07
CA ALA A 159 4.36 -3.45 -11.87
C ALA A 159 4.35 -4.75 -12.72
N ILE A 160 5.46 -5.07 -13.38
CA ILE A 160 5.60 -6.31 -14.16
C ILE A 160 5.55 -7.55 -13.25
N ALA A 161 6.22 -7.51 -12.10
CA ALA A 161 6.27 -8.60 -11.13
C ALA A 161 4.90 -8.91 -10.50
N SER A 162 3.93 -7.99 -10.61
CA SER A 162 2.56 -8.17 -10.13
C SER A 162 1.66 -8.92 -11.13
N ILE A 163 2.09 -9.07 -12.39
CA ILE A 163 1.30 -9.72 -13.46
C ILE A 163 0.95 -11.19 -13.13
N PRO A 164 1.87 -12.04 -12.63
CA PRO A 164 1.58 -13.43 -12.32
C PRO A 164 0.44 -13.63 -11.31
N THR A 165 0.25 -12.69 -10.38
CA THR A 165 -0.81 -12.75 -9.36
C THR A 165 -2.21 -12.65 -9.98
N PHE A 166 -2.38 -11.95 -11.11
CA PHE A 166 -3.65 -11.94 -11.85
C PHE A 166 -3.99 -13.28 -12.51
N PHE A 167 -3.03 -14.20 -12.62
CA PHE A 167 -3.19 -15.55 -13.17
C PHE A 167 -3.25 -16.63 -12.09
N GLY A 168 -3.45 -16.25 -10.82
CA GLY A 168 -3.59 -17.20 -9.70
C GLY A 168 -2.28 -17.80 -9.21
N VAL A 169 -1.13 -17.19 -9.54
CA VAL A 169 0.15 -17.55 -8.91
C VAL A 169 0.21 -16.87 -7.55
N GLU A 170 0.20 -17.67 -6.48
CA GLU A 170 0.44 -17.19 -5.11
C GLU A 170 1.82 -16.52 -5.05
N PHE A 171 1.82 -15.22 -4.80
CA PHE A 171 3.01 -14.38 -4.88
C PHE A 171 3.11 -13.51 -3.62
N ASP A 172 3.92 -13.95 -2.65
CA ASP A 172 4.19 -13.23 -1.39
C ASP A 172 4.98 -11.94 -1.58
N LEU A 173 5.43 -11.68 -2.81
CA LEU A 173 6.06 -10.45 -3.26
C LEU A 173 5.18 -9.22 -3.05
N HIS A 174 3.88 -9.39 -2.85
CA HIS A 174 2.95 -8.30 -2.51
C HIS A 174 3.36 -7.55 -1.21
N LEU A 175 3.92 -8.23 -0.19
CA LEU A 175 4.42 -7.57 1.03
C LEU A 175 5.65 -6.71 0.76
N PHE A 176 6.58 -7.20 -0.07
CA PHE A 176 7.76 -6.45 -0.49
C PHE A 176 7.38 -5.24 -1.34
N ILE A 177 6.47 -5.45 -2.29
CA ILE A 177 5.92 -4.40 -3.15
C ILE A 177 5.23 -3.32 -2.31
N ARG A 178 4.43 -3.72 -1.31
CA ARG A 178 3.83 -2.78 -0.36
C ARG A 178 4.88 -1.95 0.35
N GLY A 179 5.91 -2.61 0.89
CA GLY A 179 6.95 -1.95 1.64
C GLY A 179 7.76 -0.95 0.81
N ILE A 180 8.11 -1.29 -0.43
CA ILE A 180 8.80 -0.39 -1.38
C ILE A 180 7.92 0.84 -1.69
N THR A 181 6.63 0.63 -1.88
CA THR A 181 5.68 1.72 -2.18
C THR A 181 5.58 2.71 -1.01
N PHE A 182 5.57 2.22 0.23
CA PHE A 182 5.55 3.07 1.41
C PHE A 182 6.85 3.83 1.64
N LEU A 183 8.00 3.19 1.41
CA LEU A 183 9.29 3.89 1.43
C LEU A 183 9.30 5.07 0.45
N PHE A 184 8.77 4.84 -0.75
CA PHE A 184 8.71 5.86 -1.79
C PHE A 184 7.73 6.99 -1.45
N LEU A 185 6.50 6.65 -1.05
CA LEU A 185 5.51 7.64 -0.62
C LEU A 185 6.03 8.46 0.57
N GLY A 186 6.78 7.83 1.47
CA GLY A 186 7.48 8.50 2.56
C GLY A 186 8.50 9.52 2.09
N GLY A 187 9.32 9.15 1.10
CA GLY A 187 10.24 10.07 0.43
C GLY A 187 9.53 11.27 -0.21
N VAL A 188 8.43 11.04 -0.92
CA VAL A 188 7.62 12.10 -1.56
C VAL A 188 7.08 13.08 -0.51
N LEU A 189 6.53 12.59 0.59
CA LEU A 189 6.00 13.44 1.66
C LEU A 189 7.10 14.23 2.37
N ILE A 190 8.26 13.61 2.65
CA ILE A 190 9.42 14.32 3.23
C ILE A 190 9.93 15.39 2.27
N GLN A 191 9.97 15.12 0.96
CA GLN A 191 10.41 16.10 -0.03
C GLN A 191 9.40 17.26 -0.20
N ALA A 192 8.10 16.97 -0.13
CA ALA A 192 7.04 17.99 -0.15
C ALA A 192 7.11 18.97 1.04
N GLN A 193 7.90 18.66 2.08
CA GLN A 193 8.22 19.58 3.18
C GLN A 193 9.25 20.66 2.79
N GLY A 194 10.19 20.31 1.91
CA GLY A 194 11.40 21.09 1.60
C GLY A 194 11.20 22.16 0.54
N ASP A 195 10.33 21.91 -0.44
CA ASP A 195 10.24 22.74 -1.65
C ASP A 195 8.91 23.50 -1.73
N SER A 196 8.98 24.76 -2.21
CA SER A 196 7.88 25.29 -3.02
C SER A 196 7.80 24.42 -4.27
N ILE A 197 6.83 23.50 -4.29
CA ILE A 197 6.55 22.51 -5.34
C ILE A 197 6.46 23.14 -6.75
N GLU A 198 6.41 24.47 -6.88
CA GLU A 198 6.37 25.18 -8.16
C GLU A 198 7.73 25.25 -8.90
N GLU A 199 8.89 25.26 -8.23
CA GLU A 199 10.17 25.55 -8.94
C GLU A 199 10.93 24.32 -9.46
N ILE A 200 10.68 23.13 -8.90
CA ILE A 200 11.38 21.88 -9.29
C ILE A 200 10.52 20.98 -10.19
N TRP A 201 9.21 21.24 -10.26
CA TRP A 201 8.25 20.37 -10.96
C TRP A 201 7.80 20.94 -12.31
N GLU A 202 8.19 22.18 -12.63
CA GLU A 202 7.94 22.88 -13.90
C GLU A 202 9.16 22.87 -14.86
N SER A 203 10.34 22.41 -14.43
CA SER A 203 11.55 22.26 -15.28
C SER A 203 11.71 20.84 -15.82
#